data_AF-A0A1N6VTQ9-F1
#
_entry.id   AF-A0A1N6VTQ9-F1
#
_cell.length_a   1.000
_cell.length_b   1.000
_cell.length_c   1.000
_cell.angle_alpha   90.00
_cell.angle_beta   90.00
_cell.angle_gamma   90.00
#
_symmetry.space_group_name_H-M   'P 1'
#
loop_
_entity.id
_entity.type
_entity.pdbx_description
1 polymer ?
#
loop_
_entity_poly.entity_id
_entity_poly.type
_entity_poly.pdbx_seq_one_letter_code
_entity_poly.pdbx_strand_id
1 'polypeptide(L)'
;MSSTLQSDQVDPAFFDAVNEYIGIANRQAKTHGLKRVSAASLYAAARFNAHAYIGFERDARGSRTEFLDYMTDLYRRMLNEHLDAIGAERGIDVGPSELATSSDSA
;
A
#
# COMPACT_ATOMS: atom_id res chain seq x y z
N MET A 1 -14.69 -9.01 5.24
CA MET A 1 -14.15 -9.09 3.87
C MET A 1 -12.64 -9.19 3.94
N SER A 2 -12.12 -10.38 4.23
CA SER A 2 -10.68 -10.65 4.19
C SER A 2 -10.27 -10.94 2.75
N SER A 3 -9.71 -9.93 2.09
CA SER A 3 -8.83 -10.15 0.95
C SER A 3 -7.56 -9.38 1.24
N THR A 4 -6.66 -10.06 1.94
CA THR A 4 -5.23 -9.80 1.84
C THR A 4 -4.82 -10.30 0.46
N LEU A 5 -4.00 -9.55 -0.26
CA LEU A 5 -3.41 -9.99 -1.53
C LEU A 5 -2.44 -11.15 -1.23
N GLN A 6 -2.98 -12.35 -1.00
CA GLN A 6 -2.18 -13.56 -0.87
C GLN A 6 -1.48 -13.80 -2.20
N SER A 7 -0.15 -13.93 -2.16
CA SER A 7 0.73 -14.07 -3.33
C SER A 7 0.30 -15.16 -4.32
N ASP A 8 -0.39 -16.20 -3.85
CA ASP A 8 -0.84 -17.33 -4.69
C ASP A 8 -2.13 -17.04 -5.47
N GLN A 9 -2.79 -15.91 -5.23
CA GLN A 9 -4.05 -15.51 -5.89
C GLN A 9 -3.94 -14.24 -6.75
N VAL A 10 -2.74 -13.65 -6.84
CA VAL A 10 -2.51 -12.39 -7.55
C VAL A 10 -1.74 -12.66 -8.84
N ASP A 11 -2.23 -12.11 -9.95
CA ASP A 11 -1.59 -12.22 -11.27
C ASP A 11 -0.11 -11.80 -11.20
N PRO A 12 0.85 -12.62 -11.65
CA PRO A 12 2.25 -12.23 -11.72
C PRO A 12 2.51 -10.87 -12.37
N ALA A 13 1.71 -10.50 -13.38
CA ALA A 13 1.82 -9.20 -14.05
C ALA A 13 1.56 -8.01 -13.11
N PHE A 14 0.77 -8.21 -12.05
CA PHE A 14 0.60 -7.20 -11.01
C PHE A 14 1.93 -6.93 -10.27
N PHE A 15 2.65 -7.99 -9.90
CA PHE A 15 3.94 -7.84 -9.22
C PHE A 15 5.01 -7.26 -10.14
N ASP A 16 4.98 -7.56 -11.44
CA ASP A 16 5.83 -6.90 -12.41
C ASP A 16 5.61 -5.38 -12.41
N ALA A 17 4.35 -4.93 -12.47
CA ALA A 17 4.02 -3.51 -12.39
C ALA A 17 4.45 -2.87 -11.07
N VAL A 18 4.25 -3.55 -9.93
CA VAL A 18 4.73 -3.08 -8.62
C VAL A 18 6.25 -2.93 -8.61
N ASN A 19 6.98 -3.91 -9.15
CA ASN A 19 8.44 -3.89 -9.23
C ASN A 19 8.95 -2.74 -10.10
N GLU A 20 8.25 -2.36 -11.17
CA GLU A 20 8.57 -1.18 -11.96
C GLU A 20 8.50 0.12 -11.14
N TYR A 21 7.43 0.30 -10.34
CA TYR A 21 7.30 1.45 -9.43
C TYR A 21 8.43 1.48 -8.39
N ILE A 22 8.76 0.33 -7.78
CA ILE A 22 9.87 0.20 -6.82
C ILE A 22 11.19 0.55 -7.50
N GLY A 23 11.42 0.09 -8.73
CA GLY A 23 12.62 0.39 -9.50
C GLY A 23 12.79 1.90 -9.73
N ILE A 24 11.71 2.61 -10.05
CA ILE A 24 11.72 4.08 -10.18
C ILE A 24 12.05 4.75 -8.85
N ALA A 25 11.36 4.36 -7.77
CA ALA A 25 11.59 4.92 -6.43
C ALA A 25 13.04 4.70 -5.97
N ASN A 26 13.59 3.50 -6.17
CA ASN A 26 14.98 3.18 -5.84
C ASN A 26 15.97 4.06 -6.61
N ARG A 27 15.73 4.34 -7.90
CA ARG A 27 16.57 5.28 -8.67
C ARG A 27 16.49 6.70 -8.12
N GLN A 28 15.28 7.19 -7.85
CA GLN A 28 15.09 8.53 -7.27
C GLN A 28 15.72 8.65 -5.88
N ALA A 29 15.67 7.59 -5.06
CA ALA A 29 16.19 7.59 -3.70
C ALA A 29 17.71 7.82 -3.66
N LYS A 30 18.44 7.36 -4.68
CA LYS A 30 19.88 7.62 -4.83
C LYS A 30 20.20 9.11 -4.97
N THR A 31 19.28 9.91 -5.50
CA THR A 31 19.47 11.35 -5.72
C THR A 31 18.83 12.22 -4.64
N HIS A 32 17.65 11.82 -4.16
CA HIS A 32 16.80 12.67 -3.30
C HIS A 32 16.68 12.16 -1.86
N GLY A 33 17.21 10.97 -1.56
CA GLY A 33 17.15 10.33 -0.25
C GLY A 33 15.83 9.59 0.01
N LEU A 34 15.90 8.50 0.79
CA LEU A 34 14.77 7.59 1.06
C LEU A 34 13.55 8.30 1.65
N LYS A 35 13.74 9.17 2.65
CA LYS A 35 12.63 9.87 3.31
C LYS A 35 11.81 10.74 2.34
N ARG A 36 12.50 11.47 1.46
CA ARG A 36 11.84 12.36 0.49
C ARG A 36 11.11 11.54 -0.59
N VAL A 37 11.73 10.47 -1.06
CA VAL A 37 11.12 9.60 -2.07
C VAL A 37 9.95 8.81 -1.51
N SER A 38 10.00 8.35 -0.26
CA SER A 38 8.86 7.72 0.41
C SER A 38 7.63 8.64 0.42
N ALA A 39 7.80 9.91 0.80
CA ALA A 39 6.71 10.90 0.73
C ALA A 39 6.23 11.17 -0.70
N ALA A 40 7.17 11.25 -1.66
CA ALA A 40 6.83 11.45 -3.07
C ALA A 40 6.05 10.26 -3.65
N SER A 41 6.40 9.02 -3.31
CA SER A 41 5.69 7.81 -3.74
C SER A 41 4.25 7.79 -3.23
N LEU A 42 4.02 8.14 -1.96
CA LEU A 42 2.67 8.24 -1.40
C LEU A 42 1.84 9.31 -2.13
N TYR A 43 2.44 10.48 -2.38
CA TYR A 43 1.78 11.56 -3.11
C TYR A 43 1.47 11.18 -4.57
N ALA A 44 2.38 10.47 -5.24
CA ALA A 44 2.17 9.98 -6.60
C ALA A 44 1.04 8.94 -6.66
N ALA A 45 1.02 7.98 -5.72
CA ALA A 45 -0.04 6.99 -5.60
C ALA A 45 -1.40 7.66 -5.38
N ALA A 46 -1.48 8.64 -4.48
CA ALA A 46 -2.72 9.38 -4.24
C ALA A 46 -3.24 10.09 -5.50
N ARG A 47 -2.35 10.72 -6.28
CA ARG A 47 -2.71 11.38 -7.55
C ARG A 47 -3.19 10.40 -8.61
N PHE A 48 -2.48 9.29 -8.77
CA PHE A 48 -2.86 8.24 -9.72
C PHE A 48 -4.21 7.65 -9.35
N ASN A 49 -4.40 7.28 -8.08
CA ASN A 49 -5.63 6.67 -7.60
C ASN A 49 -6.83 7.62 -7.65
N ALA A 50 -6.62 8.91 -7.38
CA ALA A 50 -7.68 9.92 -7.55
C ALA A 50 -8.10 10.05 -9.02
N HIS A 51 -7.14 10.05 -9.96
CA HIS A 51 -7.44 10.08 -11.38
C HIS A 51 -8.16 8.80 -11.83
N ALA A 52 -7.69 7.62 -11.39
CA ALA A 52 -8.32 6.34 -11.69
C ALA A 52 -9.77 6.30 -11.19
N TYR A 53 -9.99 6.68 -9.93
CA TYR A 53 -11.32 6.74 -9.30
C TYR A 53 -12.30 7.60 -10.10
N ILE A 54 -11.91 8.81 -10.49
CA ILE A 54 -12.74 9.67 -11.35
C ILE A 54 -13.01 9.02 -12.72
N GLY A 55 -12.11 8.16 -13.20
CA GLY A 55 -12.27 7.45 -14.46
C GLY A 55 -13.28 6.30 -14.44
N PHE A 56 -13.50 5.64 -13.30
CA PHE A 56 -14.40 4.48 -13.20
C PHE A 56 -15.65 4.70 -12.34
N GLU A 57 -15.65 5.66 -11.42
CA GLU A 57 -16.75 5.91 -10.50
C GLU A 57 -17.84 6.78 -11.15
N ARG A 58 -19.11 6.38 -10.98
CA ARG A 58 -20.27 7.07 -11.56
C ARG A 58 -20.89 8.08 -10.60
N ASP A 59 -20.83 7.84 -9.29
CA ASP A 59 -21.26 8.77 -8.25
C ASP A 59 -20.10 9.15 -7.33
N ALA A 60 -19.13 9.88 -7.88
CA ALA A 60 -17.94 10.27 -7.14
C ALA A 60 -18.23 11.17 -5.92
N ARG A 61 -19.41 11.82 -5.88
CA ARG A 61 -19.84 12.64 -4.74
C ARG A 61 -20.33 11.76 -3.60
N GLY A 62 -21.21 10.80 -3.90
CA GLY A 62 -21.81 9.91 -2.90
C GLY A 62 -20.83 8.90 -2.33
N SER A 63 -19.88 8.41 -3.13
CA SER A 63 -18.95 7.34 -2.74
C SER A 63 -17.56 7.83 -2.29
N ARG A 64 -17.32 9.15 -2.26
CA ARG A 64 -15.99 9.73 -1.92
C ARG A 64 -15.43 9.19 -0.61
N THR A 65 -16.22 9.21 0.45
CA THR A 65 -15.75 8.83 1.79
C THR A 65 -15.42 7.34 1.83
N GLU A 66 -16.31 6.50 1.28
CA GLU A 66 -16.10 5.05 1.21
C GLU A 66 -14.81 4.69 0.44
N PHE A 67 -14.55 5.36 -0.69
CA PHE A 67 -13.33 5.15 -1.45
C PHE A 67 -12.08 5.57 -0.65
N LEU A 68 -12.13 6.70 0.06
CA LEU A 68 -11.01 7.15 0.90
C LEU A 68 -10.72 6.14 2.01
N ASP A 69 -11.76 5.72 2.74
CA ASP A 69 -11.65 4.75 3.84
C ASP A 69 -11.04 3.44 3.33
N TYR A 70 -11.61 2.88 2.26
CA TYR A 70 -11.12 1.66 1.62
C TYR A 70 -9.63 1.74 1.24
N MET A 71 -9.22 2.82 0.57
CA MET A 71 -7.85 2.97 0.11
C MET A 71 -6.88 3.16 1.28
N THR A 72 -7.26 3.92 2.31
CA THR A 72 -6.40 4.13 3.48
C THR A 72 -6.27 2.88 4.34
N ASP A 73 -7.35 2.10 4.49
CA ASP A 73 -7.33 0.84 5.22
C ASP A 73 -6.51 -0.22 4.50
N LEU A 74 -6.65 -0.30 3.16
CA LEU A 74 -5.83 -1.18 2.34
C LEU A 74 -4.34 -0.84 2.48
N TYR A 75 -3.98 0.45 2.38
CA TYR A 75 -2.60 0.89 2.56
C TYR A 75 -2.07 0.60 3.96
N ARG A 76 -2.85 0.88 5.01
CA ARG A 76 -2.48 0.60 6.40
C ARG A 76 -2.18 -0.89 6.59
N ARG A 77 -3.03 -1.79 6.08
CA ARG A 77 -2.81 -3.24 6.20
C ARG A 77 -1.53 -3.68 5.49
N MET A 78 -1.35 -3.32 4.22
CA MET A 78 -0.16 -3.70 3.45
C MET A 78 1.13 -3.13 4.07
N LEU A 79 1.09 -1.90 4.57
CA LEU A 79 2.26 -1.29 5.20
C LEU A 79 2.63 -1.99 6.51
N ASN A 80 1.65 -2.34 7.35
CA ASN A 80 1.90 -3.13 8.57
C ASN A 80 2.53 -4.49 8.22
N GLU A 81 1.95 -5.22 7.28
CA GLU A 81 2.47 -6.51 6.84
C GLU A 81 3.93 -6.43 6.36
N HIS A 82 4.27 -5.40 5.58
CA HIS A 82 5.64 -5.19 5.12
C HIS A 82 6.59 -4.72 6.23
N LEU A 83 6.12 -3.94 7.21
CA LEU A 83 6.93 -3.55 8.37
C LEU A 83 7.29 -4.78 9.21
N ASP A 84 6.31 -5.66 9.47
CA ASP A 84 6.52 -6.91 10.20
C ASP A 84 7.53 -7.81 9.46
N ALA A 85 7.35 -7.99 8.16
CA ALA A 85 8.22 -8.82 7.33
C ALA A 85 9.68 -8.29 7.30
N ILE A 86 9.85 -6.98 7.07
CA ILE A 86 11.18 -6.36 7.01
C ILE A 86 11.83 -6.32 8.40
N GLY A 87 11.04 -6.07 9.45
CA GLY A 87 11.49 -6.13 10.83
C GLY A 87 12.05 -7.51 11.17
N ALA A 88 11.28 -8.55 10.89
CA ALA A 88 11.69 -9.94 11.08
C ALA A 88 12.94 -10.31 10.26
N GLU A 89 12.98 -9.95 8.97
CA GLU A 89 14.13 -10.21 8.09
C GLU A 89 15.43 -9.57 8.63
N ARG A 90 15.32 -8.38 9.24
CA ARG A 90 16.47 -7.60 9.70
C ARG A 90 16.75 -7.75 11.20
N GLY A 91 15.96 -8.55 11.93
CA GLY A 91 16.06 -8.67 13.39
C GLY A 91 15.75 -7.36 14.13
N ILE A 92 14.88 -6.52 13.58
CA ILE A 92 14.45 -5.24 14.16
C ILE A 92 13.05 -5.42 14.76
N ASP A 93 12.91 -5.12 16.05
CA ASP A 93 11.59 -5.01 16.69
C ASP A 93 10.86 -3.75 16.18
N VAL A 94 9.74 -3.96 15.49
CA VAL A 94 8.89 -2.90 14.94
C VAL A 94 7.65 -2.62 15.80
N GLY A 95 7.57 -3.24 16.99
CA GLY A 95 6.43 -3.14 17.89
C GLY A 95 5.30 -4.12 17.55
N PRO A 96 4.19 -4.07 18.31
CA PRO A 96 3.05 -4.96 18.08
C PRO A 96 2.33 -4.60 16.77
N SER A 97 2.11 -5.59 15.92
CA SER A 97 1.32 -5.44 14.70
C SER A 97 -0.15 -5.18 15.02
N GLU A 98 -0.71 -4.12 14.43
CA GLU A 98 -2.16 -3.81 14.51
C GLU A 98 -3.01 -4.93 13.87
N LEU A 99 -2.42 -5.77 13.02
CA LEU A 99 -3.11 -6.89 12.36
C LEU A 99 -3.32 -8.08 13.29
N ALA A 100 -2.44 -8.28 14.27
CA ALA A 100 -2.49 -9.43 15.19
C ALA A 100 -3.70 -9.38 16.15
N THR A 101 -4.31 -8.21 16.34
CA THR A 101 -5.47 -8.02 17.23
C THR A 101 -6.81 -8.19 16.51
N SER A 102 -6.81 -8.36 15.18
CA SER A 102 -8.03 -8.48 14.38
C SER A 102 -8.53 -9.94 14.18
N SER A 103 -7.74 -10.93 14.60
CA SER A 103 -8.06 -12.36 14.50
C SER A 103 -8.84 -12.93 15.69
N ASP A 104 -9.07 -12.15 16.75
CA ASP A 104 -9.71 -12.59 18.01
C ASP A 104 -11.19 -12.18 18.16
N SER A 105 -11.81 -11.63 17.12
CA SER A 105 -13.24 -11.21 17.15
C SER A 105 -14.09 -11.83 16.04
N ALA A 106 -13.91 -13.13 15.80
CA ALA A 106 -14.80 -13.97 15.00
C ALA A 106 -15.66 -14.90 15.87
#